data_AF-A0A7S7J1N3-F1
#
_entry.id   AF-A0A7S7J1N3-F1
#
_cell.length_a   1.000
_cell.length_b   1.000
_cell.length_c   1.000
_cell.angle_alpha   90.00
_cell.angle_beta   90.00
_cell.angle_gamma   90.00
#
_symmetry.space_group_name_H-M   'P 1'
#
loop_
_entity.id
_entity.type
_entity.pdbx_description
1 polymer ?
#
loop_
_entity_poly.entity_id
_entity_poly.type
_entity_poly.pdbx_seq_one_letter_code
_entity_poly.pdbx_strand_id
1 'polypeptide(L)'
;MVSCQQDLQLTRKRYVIYTGSGQGYTHITRALINTLNEGGRAAAEAMAMLAIMVGFAAVVQSAPVFQTIIDGVTNLPVPALFIVLISTGLIVAITGSPPAGLQIILPILAGTMTNVSPEAMHRVASMATQTLDLLPFQGAIIIMLGMAGLSHKEGYSSVFRAEVVWGCIAAIVVTVMLTFFPALG
;
A
#
# COMPACT_ATOMS: atom_id res chain seq x y z
N MET A 1 -7.27 -3.51 -29.04
CA MET A 1 -6.96 -2.42 -30.00
C MET A 1 -7.29 -1.03 -29.48
N VAL A 2 -8.22 -0.85 -28.53
CA VAL A 2 -8.60 0.46 -27.96
C VAL A 2 -7.49 1.05 -27.05
N SER A 3 -6.78 0.25 -26.25
CA SER A 3 -5.67 0.77 -25.41
C SER A 3 -4.52 1.36 -26.22
N CYS A 4 -4.15 0.76 -27.36
CA CYS A 4 -3.07 1.28 -28.21
C CYS A 4 -3.44 2.63 -28.85
N GLN A 5 -4.72 2.84 -29.20
CA GLN A 5 -5.21 4.13 -29.72
C GLN A 5 -5.27 5.20 -28.62
N GLN A 6 -5.66 4.85 -27.39
CA GLN A 6 -5.68 5.77 -26.25
C GLN A 6 -4.26 6.21 -25.86
N ASP A 7 -3.31 5.28 -25.87
CA ASP A 7 -1.91 5.53 -25.53
C ASP A 7 -1.20 6.37 -26.60
N LEU A 8 -1.50 6.12 -27.87
CA LEU A 8 -1.02 6.96 -28.99
C LEU A 8 -1.61 8.38 -28.95
N GLN A 9 -2.86 8.56 -28.52
CA GLN A 9 -3.46 9.88 -28.35
C GLN A 9 -2.84 10.64 -27.16
N LEU A 10 -2.59 9.97 -26.03
CA LEU A 10 -1.92 10.56 -24.85
C LEU A 10 -0.44 10.87 -25.11
N THR A 11 0.25 9.97 -25.81
CA THR A 11 1.65 10.15 -26.22
C THR A 11 1.79 11.26 -27.25
N ARG A 12 0.86 11.38 -28.21
CA ARG A 12 0.83 12.49 -29.18
C ARG A 12 0.51 13.83 -28.50
N LYS A 13 -0.38 13.85 -27.49
CA LYS A 13 -0.68 15.05 -26.69
C LYS A 13 0.52 15.51 -25.85
N ARG A 14 1.30 14.57 -25.27
CA ARG A 14 2.56 14.89 -24.59
C ARG A 14 3.64 15.32 -25.57
N TYR A 15 3.81 14.63 -26.69
CA TYR A 15 4.86 14.89 -27.68
C TYR A 15 4.75 16.30 -28.30
N VAL A 16 3.52 16.76 -28.60
CA VAL A 16 3.28 18.11 -29.11
C VAL A 16 3.67 19.20 -28.09
N ILE A 17 3.68 18.91 -26.79
CA ILE A 17 4.17 19.87 -25.77
C ILE A 17 5.71 19.98 -25.80
N TYR A 18 6.44 18.97 -26.30
CA TYR A 18 7.90 18.96 -26.31
C TYR A 18 8.54 19.43 -27.62
N THR A 19 7.79 19.43 -28.73
CA THR A 19 8.34 19.73 -30.06
C THR A 19 7.72 20.97 -30.70
N GLY A 20 7.77 22.10 -29.98
CA GLY A 20 7.48 23.44 -30.50
C GLY A 20 8.74 24.30 -30.45
N SER A 21 9.26 24.66 -31.61
CA SER A 21 10.53 25.34 -31.86
C SER A 21 10.63 26.77 -31.28
N GLY A 22 11.73 27.06 -30.57
CA GLY A 22 12.39 28.38 -30.52
C GLY A 22 12.12 29.29 -29.32
N GLN A 23 12.88 29.13 -28.21
CA GLN A 23 13.36 30.14 -27.25
C GLN A 23 13.83 29.44 -25.96
N GLY A 24 15.15 29.40 -25.74
CA GLY A 24 15.79 28.76 -24.59
C GLY A 24 15.44 29.46 -23.25
N TYR A 25 15.43 28.70 -22.17
CA TYR A 25 15.13 29.05 -20.77
C TYR A 25 13.64 29.18 -20.36
N THR A 26 12.79 29.86 -21.13
CA THR A 26 11.36 30.04 -20.78
C THR A 26 10.53 28.75 -20.87
N HIS A 27 10.97 27.79 -21.70
CA HIS A 27 10.27 26.52 -21.91
C HIS A 27 10.41 25.55 -20.72
N ILE A 28 11.56 25.56 -20.05
CA ILE A 28 11.83 24.67 -18.90
C ILE A 28 11.06 25.16 -17.67
N THR A 29 11.03 26.47 -17.41
CA THR A 29 10.29 27.04 -16.28
C THR A 29 8.78 26.81 -16.44
N ARG A 30 8.23 26.96 -17.65
CA ARG A 30 6.81 26.65 -17.92
C ARG A 30 6.52 25.16 -17.84
N ALA A 31 7.41 24.30 -18.34
CA ALA A 31 7.27 22.85 -18.20
C ALA A 31 7.33 22.41 -16.73
N LEU A 32 8.21 23.01 -15.92
CA LEU A 32 8.27 22.78 -14.46
C LEU A 32 6.97 23.21 -13.77
N ILE A 33 6.50 24.43 -14.02
CA ILE A 33 5.24 24.93 -13.44
C ILE A 33 4.06 24.04 -13.84
N ASN A 34 3.98 23.62 -15.10
CA ASN A 34 2.92 22.72 -15.56
C ASN A 34 3.01 21.34 -14.91
N THR A 35 4.22 20.77 -14.74
CA THR A 35 4.42 19.48 -14.09
C THR A 35 4.09 19.55 -12.60
N LEU A 36 4.45 20.66 -11.92
CA LEU A 36 4.08 20.91 -10.53
C LEU A 36 2.57 21.11 -10.36
N ASN A 37 1.92 21.82 -11.28
CA ASN A 37 0.46 21.98 -11.27
C ASN A 37 -0.26 20.65 -11.49
N GLU A 38 0.23 19.83 -12.42
CA GLU A 38 -0.32 18.50 -12.67
C GLU A 38 -0.10 17.58 -11.46
N GLY A 39 1.10 17.61 -10.88
CA GLY A 39 1.44 16.89 -9.66
C GLY A 39 0.59 17.34 -8.45
N GLY A 40 0.33 18.64 -8.31
CA GLY A 40 -0.53 19.20 -7.27
C GLY A 40 -1.98 18.74 -7.39
N ARG A 41 -2.50 18.65 -8.62
CA ARG A 41 -3.84 18.10 -8.89
C ARG A 41 -3.91 16.60 -8.57
N ALA A 42 -2.94 15.83 -9.05
CA ALA A 42 -2.87 14.38 -8.78
C ALA A 42 -2.72 14.07 -7.27
N ALA A 43 -1.94 14.88 -6.54
CA ALA A 43 -1.78 14.73 -5.10
C ALA A 43 -3.08 15.01 -4.35
N ALA A 44 -3.86 16.02 -4.76
CA ALA A 44 -5.16 16.30 -4.15
C ALA A 44 -6.15 15.14 -4.33
N GLU A 45 -6.20 14.55 -5.52
CA GLU A 45 -7.01 13.35 -5.79
C GLU A 45 -6.57 12.15 -4.92
N ALA A 46 -5.26 11.90 -4.83
CA ALA A 46 -4.70 10.84 -4.00
C ALA A 46 -5.02 11.03 -2.49
N MET A 47 -4.88 12.25 -1.98
CA MET A 47 -5.19 12.57 -0.57
C MET A 47 -6.68 12.39 -0.26
N ALA A 48 -7.58 12.76 -1.17
CA ALA A 48 -9.01 12.57 -0.98
C ALA A 48 -9.37 11.08 -0.87
N MET A 49 -8.77 10.23 -1.71
CA MET A 49 -8.94 8.78 -1.63
C MET A 49 -8.41 8.21 -0.31
N LEU A 50 -7.23 8.66 0.14
CA LEU A 50 -6.66 8.25 1.43
C LEU A 50 -7.56 8.67 2.60
N ALA A 51 -8.11 9.89 2.59
CA ALA A 51 -9.00 10.37 3.64
C ALA A 51 -10.28 9.52 3.75
N ILE A 52 -10.87 9.13 2.62
CA ILE A 52 -12.05 8.24 2.58
C ILE A 52 -11.69 6.87 3.19
N MET A 53 -10.52 6.32 2.85
CA MET A 53 -10.08 5.03 3.40
C MET A 53 -9.83 5.08 4.91
N VAL A 54 -9.14 6.12 5.40
CA VAL A 54 -8.92 6.28 6.85
C VAL A 54 -10.25 6.48 7.59
N GLY A 55 -11.19 7.22 6.99
CA GLY A 55 -12.56 7.35 7.52
C GLY A 55 -13.31 6.03 7.60
N PHE A 56 -13.23 5.20 6.56
CA PHE A 56 -13.78 3.84 6.57
C PHE A 56 -13.14 2.97 7.65
N ALA A 57 -11.81 3.05 7.78
CA ALA A 57 -11.05 2.28 8.75
C ALA A 57 -11.46 2.64 10.20
N ALA A 58 -11.75 3.90 10.49
CA ALA A 58 -12.28 4.34 11.78
C ALA A 58 -13.67 3.73 12.08
N VAL A 59 -14.53 3.60 11.07
CA VAL A 59 -15.83 2.94 11.23
C VAL A 59 -15.64 1.45 11.52
N VAL A 60 -14.75 0.77 10.78
CA VAL A 60 -14.39 -0.64 11.05
C VAL A 60 -13.89 -0.83 12.48
N GLN A 61 -13.04 0.07 12.98
CA GLN A 61 -12.51 0.01 14.34
C GLN A 61 -13.62 0.14 15.41
N SER A 62 -14.67 0.92 15.15
CA SER A 62 -15.80 1.07 16.06
C SER A 62 -16.76 -0.13 16.09
N ALA A 63 -16.60 -1.07 15.16
CA ALA A 63 -17.43 -2.27 15.13
C ALA A 63 -17.05 -3.24 16.26
N PRO A 64 -18.02 -3.83 16.98
CA PRO A 64 -17.74 -4.75 18.08
C PRO A 64 -17.00 -6.03 17.64
N VAL A 65 -17.20 -6.45 16.38
CA VAL A 65 -16.53 -7.61 15.78
C VAL A 65 -15.02 -7.40 15.67
N PHE A 66 -14.57 -6.15 15.54
CA PHE A 66 -13.16 -5.82 15.41
C PHE A 66 -12.36 -6.28 16.64
N GLN A 67 -12.87 -6.01 17.85
CA GLN A 67 -12.19 -6.43 19.08
C GLN A 67 -12.19 -7.94 19.28
N THR A 68 -13.26 -8.64 18.89
CA THR A 68 -13.25 -10.10 18.91
C THR A 68 -12.15 -10.69 18.02
N ILE A 69 -11.89 -10.07 16.86
CA ILE A 69 -10.82 -10.50 15.95
C ILE A 69 -9.44 -10.23 16.57
N ILE A 70 -9.22 -9.03 17.11
CA ILE A 70 -7.96 -8.66 17.76
C ILE A 70 -7.67 -9.55 18.97
N ASP A 71 -8.66 -9.77 19.83
CA ASP A 71 -8.55 -10.64 21.00
C ASP A 71 -8.28 -12.09 20.58
N GLY A 72 -8.93 -12.55 19.50
CA GLY A 72 -8.69 -13.88 18.93
C GLY A 72 -7.26 -14.06 18.43
N VAL A 73 -6.66 -13.03 17.81
CA VAL A 73 -5.30 -13.08 17.26
C VAL A 73 -4.23 -12.88 18.35
N THR A 74 -4.50 -12.05 19.36
CA THR A 74 -3.55 -11.76 20.44
C THR A 74 -3.44 -12.88 21.48
N ASN A 75 -4.46 -13.73 21.63
CA ASN A 75 -4.44 -14.88 22.54
C ASN A 75 -3.70 -16.12 21.99
N LEU A 76 -3.18 -16.10 20.76
CA LEU A 76 -2.41 -17.23 20.26
C LEU A 76 -1.07 -17.38 21.00
N PRO A 77 -0.68 -18.60 21.41
CA PRO A 77 0.61 -18.86 22.07
C PRO A 77 1.76 -18.89 21.05
N VAL A 78 1.95 -17.78 20.32
CA VAL A 78 3.01 -17.61 19.33
C VAL A 78 3.91 -16.42 19.73
N PRO A 79 5.16 -16.36 19.24
CA PRO A 79 6.07 -15.26 19.59
C PRO A 79 5.47 -13.90 19.19
N ALA A 80 5.73 -12.87 20.00
CA ALA A 80 5.12 -11.55 19.86
C ALA A 80 5.26 -10.95 18.43
N LEU A 81 6.41 -11.11 17.78
CA LEU A 81 6.62 -10.64 16.41
C LEU A 81 5.74 -11.35 15.36
N PHE A 82 5.42 -12.63 15.57
CA PHE A 82 4.48 -13.36 14.70
C PHE A 82 3.04 -12.89 14.90
N ILE A 83 2.67 -12.52 16.14
CA ILE A 83 1.35 -11.92 16.41
C ILE A 83 1.24 -10.58 15.69
N VAL A 84 2.28 -9.74 15.73
CA VAL A 84 2.35 -8.47 14.98
C VAL A 84 2.17 -8.71 13.49
N LEU A 85 2.88 -9.70 12.91
CA LEU A 85 2.77 -10.07 11.50
C LEU A 85 1.34 -10.46 11.11
N ILE A 86 0.74 -11.42 11.84
CA ILE A 86 -0.57 -11.98 11.51
C ILE A 86 -1.68 -10.95 11.72
N SER A 87 -1.66 -10.26 12.86
CA SER A 87 -2.65 -9.22 13.17
C SER A 87 -2.60 -8.09 12.15
N THR A 88 -1.40 -7.59 11.83
CA THR A 88 -1.24 -6.50 10.85
C THR A 88 -1.71 -6.94 9.48
N GLY A 89 -1.35 -8.14 9.03
CA GLY A 89 -1.81 -8.69 7.77
C GLY A 89 -3.34 -8.81 7.69
N LEU A 90 -3.97 -9.36 8.73
CA LEU A 90 -5.42 -9.51 8.78
C LEU A 90 -6.14 -8.16 8.75
N ILE A 91 -5.62 -7.18 9.49
CA ILE A 91 -6.23 -5.85 9.58
C ILE A 91 -6.07 -5.08 8.28
N VAL A 92 -4.90 -5.19 7.63
CA VAL A 92 -4.71 -4.62 6.29
C VAL A 92 -5.61 -5.29 5.27
N ALA A 93 -5.82 -6.61 5.36
CA ALA A 93 -6.76 -7.32 4.51
C ALA A 93 -8.20 -6.80 4.70
N ILE A 94 -8.64 -6.52 5.93
CA ILE A 94 -9.98 -5.96 6.18
C ILE A 94 -10.07 -4.50 5.73
N THR A 95 -9.01 -3.71 5.98
CA THR A 95 -8.99 -2.28 5.70
C THR A 95 -8.75 -1.97 4.22
N GLY A 96 -8.13 -2.90 3.47
CA GLY A 96 -7.77 -2.75 2.06
C GLY A 96 -6.73 -1.66 1.77
N SER A 97 -6.04 -1.17 2.81
CA SER A 97 -5.02 -0.12 2.71
C SER A 97 -3.93 -0.30 3.76
N PRO A 98 -2.65 -0.46 3.33
CA PRO A 98 -1.50 -0.60 4.21
C PRO A 98 -1.34 0.58 5.17
N PRO A 99 -1.37 1.86 4.72
CA PRO A 99 -1.15 2.98 5.61
C PRO A 99 -2.29 3.19 6.61
N ALA A 100 -3.54 2.87 6.23
CA ALA A 100 -4.69 2.99 7.13
C ALA A 100 -4.71 1.84 8.16
N GLY A 101 -4.46 0.60 7.72
CA GLY A 101 -4.41 -0.56 8.62
C GLY A 101 -3.28 -0.46 9.65
N LEU A 102 -2.11 0.06 9.23
CA LEU A 102 -0.98 0.29 10.13
C LEU A 102 -1.30 1.32 11.23
N GLN A 103 -2.02 2.40 10.88
CA GLN A 103 -2.46 3.43 11.84
C GLN A 103 -3.41 2.88 12.90
N ILE A 104 -4.20 1.85 12.58
CA ILE A 104 -5.11 1.21 13.53
C ILE A 104 -4.37 0.20 14.42
N ILE A 105 -3.52 -0.65 13.83
CA ILE A 105 -2.99 -1.81 14.54
C ILE A 105 -1.80 -1.47 15.46
N LEU A 106 -0.95 -0.51 15.08
CA LEU A 106 0.20 -0.11 15.90
C LEU A 106 -0.17 0.36 17.31
N PRO A 107 -1.14 1.27 17.53
CA PRO A 107 -1.49 1.69 18.88
C PRO A 107 -2.08 0.56 19.72
N ILE A 108 -2.77 -0.40 19.10
CA ILE A 108 -3.31 -1.59 19.78
C ILE A 108 -2.15 -2.49 20.22
N LEU A 109 -1.26 -2.85 19.29
CA LEU A 109 -0.11 -3.71 19.58
C LEU A 109 0.89 -3.07 20.56
N ALA A 110 1.08 -1.76 20.49
CA ALA A 110 1.91 -1.03 21.45
C ALA A 110 1.36 -1.12 22.89
N GLY A 111 0.03 -1.20 23.05
CA GLY A 111 -0.62 -1.40 24.35
C GLY A 111 -0.56 -2.85 24.85
N THR A 112 -0.63 -3.83 23.94
CA THR A 112 -0.66 -5.27 24.30
C THR A 112 0.75 -5.87 24.44
N MET A 113 1.75 -5.35 23.73
CA MET A 113 3.07 -5.95 23.59
C MET A 113 4.18 -5.01 24.06
N THR A 114 4.28 -4.84 25.38
CA THR A 114 5.32 -3.99 26.00
C THR A 114 6.72 -4.63 26.04
N ASN A 115 6.82 -5.93 25.73
CA ASN A 115 8.09 -6.67 25.78
C ASN A 115 8.88 -6.64 24.46
N VAL A 116 8.41 -5.90 23.45
CA VAL A 116 9.04 -5.80 22.12
C VAL A 116 9.41 -4.35 21.84
N SER A 117 10.58 -4.12 21.24
CA SER A 117 10.96 -2.77 20.80
C SER A 117 9.94 -2.20 19.79
N PRO A 118 9.48 -0.95 19.98
CA PRO A 118 8.60 -0.27 19.03
C PRO A 118 9.18 -0.22 17.60
N GLU A 119 10.50 -0.11 17.46
CA GLU A 119 11.15 -0.06 16.14
C GLU A 119 11.08 -1.41 15.43
N ALA A 120 11.39 -2.50 16.12
CA ALA A 120 11.23 -3.85 15.60
C ALA A 120 9.76 -4.15 15.23
N MET A 121 8.82 -3.73 16.07
CA MET A 121 7.39 -3.87 15.83
C MET A 121 6.95 -3.11 14.57
N HIS A 122 7.37 -1.84 14.42
CA HIS A 122 7.03 -1.03 13.25
C HIS A 122 7.62 -1.59 11.95
N ARG A 123 8.85 -2.14 12.00
CA ARG A 123 9.49 -2.79 10.85
C ARG A 123 8.74 -4.03 10.39
N VAL A 124 8.39 -4.93 11.33
CA VAL A 124 7.62 -6.13 11.01
C VAL A 124 6.23 -5.75 10.50
N ALA A 125 5.54 -4.83 11.18
CA ALA A 125 4.22 -4.39 10.77
C ALA A 125 4.23 -3.76 9.37
N SER A 126 5.19 -2.88 9.07
CA SER A 126 5.34 -2.27 7.73
C SER A 126 5.66 -3.28 6.64
N MET A 127 6.35 -4.37 6.97
CA MET A 127 6.60 -5.45 6.00
C MET A 127 5.37 -6.36 5.84
N ALA A 128 4.65 -6.61 6.94
CA ALA A 128 3.40 -7.37 6.93
C ALA A 128 2.32 -6.71 6.07
N THR A 129 2.18 -5.38 6.16
CA THR A 129 1.16 -4.64 5.40
C THR A 129 1.31 -4.79 3.89
N GLN A 130 2.53 -4.92 3.38
CA GLN A 130 2.80 -5.06 1.95
C GLN A 130 2.39 -6.44 1.39
N THR A 131 2.28 -7.46 2.24
CA THR A 131 2.04 -8.84 1.78
C THR A 131 0.62 -9.12 1.30
N LEU A 132 -0.37 -8.40 1.82
CA LEU A 132 -1.80 -8.63 1.56
C LEU A 132 -2.44 -7.47 0.76
N ASP A 133 -1.62 -6.60 0.19
CA ASP A 133 -2.00 -5.39 -0.54
C ASP A 133 -2.55 -5.65 -1.96
N LEU A 134 -2.75 -6.91 -2.35
CA LEU A 134 -3.12 -7.28 -3.73
C LEU A 134 -4.29 -8.25 -3.77
N LEU A 135 -5.07 -8.27 -2.69
CA LEU A 135 -6.35 -8.95 -2.68
C LEU A 135 -7.29 -8.31 -3.74
N PRO A 136 -8.22 -9.10 -4.31
CA PRO A 136 -8.94 -8.71 -5.54
C PRO A 136 -9.89 -7.52 -5.33
N PHE A 137 -10.18 -7.16 -4.08
CA PHE A 137 -10.99 -6.01 -3.71
C PHE A 137 -10.19 -4.70 -3.63
N GLN A 138 -8.86 -4.73 -3.77
CA GLN A 138 -8.06 -3.54 -3.58
C GLN A 138 -8.02 -2.65 -4.84
N GLY A 139 -8.25 -1.36 -4.67
CA GLY A 139 -8.24 -0.39 -5.79
C GLY A 139 -6.88 -0.24 -6.48
N ALA A 140 -5.76 -0.47 -5.77
CA ALA A 140 -4.41 -0.32 -6.30
C ALA A 140 -4.13 -1.27 -7.48
N ILE A 141 -4.54 -2.53 -7.39
CA ILE A 141 -4.32 -3.50 -8.47
C ILE A 141 -5.19 -3.19 -9.70
N ILE A 142 -6.37 -2.60 -9.50
CA ILE A 142 -7.27 -2.17 -10.59
C ILE A 142 -6.65 -1.02 -11.37
N ILE A 143 -6.08 -0.03 -10.66
CA ILE A 143 -5.38 1.11 -11.28
C ILE A 143 -4.12 0.62 -11.99
N MET A 144 -3.34 -0.26 -11.35
CA MET A 144 -2.10 -0.79 -11.91
C MET A 144 -2.35 -1.62 -13.18
N LEU A 145 -3.35 -2.51 -13.19
CA LEU A 145 -3.73 -3.25 -14.40
C LEU A 145 -4.31 -2.32 -15.48
N GLY A 146 -5.06 -1.30 -15.08
CA GLY A 146 -5.57 -0.27 -15.99
C GLY A 146 -4.45 0.50 -16.70
N MET A 147 -3.40 0.88 -15.98
CA MET A 147 -2.20 1.50 -16.54
C MET A 147 -1.40 0.54 -17.43
N ALA A 148 -1.33 -0.74 -17.06
CA ALA A 148 -0.67 -1.77 -17.86
C ALA A 148 -1.50 -2.20 -19.10
N GLY A 149 -2.74 -1.73 -19.24
CA GLY A 149 -3.64 -2.07 -20.34
C GLY A 149 -4.11 -3.54 -20.34
N LEU A 150 -3.99 -4.24 -19.22
CA LEU A 150 -4.35 -5.65 -19.06
C LEU A 150 -5.76 -5.80 -18.48
N SER A 151 -6.50 -6.82 -18.94
CA SER A 151 -7.78 -7.15 -18.33
C SER A 151 -7.57 -7.78 -16.95
N HIS A 152 -8.46 -7.50 -15.98
CA HIS A 152 -8.36 -8.07 -14.63
C HIS A 152 -8.27 -9.60 -14.64
N LYS A 153 -8.96 -10.23 -15.58
CA LYS A 153 -8.97 -11.69 -15.74
C LYS A 153 -7.62 -12.28 -16.20
N GLU A 154 -6.81 -11.52 -16.94
CA GLU A 154 -5.54 -11.99 -17.51
C GLU A 154 -4.34 -11.62 -16.64
N GLY A 155 -4.29 -10.39 -16.12
CA GLY A 155 -3.15 -9.88 -15.37
C GLY A 155 -3.15 -10.24 -13.88
N TYR A 156 -4.33 -10.37 -13.26
CA TYR A 156 -4.44 -10.47 -11.80
C TYR A 156 -3.71 -11.70 -11.24
N SER A 157 -3.85 -12.85 -11.89
CA SER A 157 -3.25 -14.09 -11.38
C SER A 157 -1.71 -14.05 -11.34
N SER A 158 -1.09 -13.34 -12.27
CA SER A 158 0.37 -13.23 -12.34
C SER A 158 0.90 -12.25 -11.30
N VAL A 159 0.23 -11.11 -11.12
CA VAL A 159 0.58 -10.12 -10.10
C VAL A 159 0.36 -10.68 -8.70
N PHE A 160 -0.79 -11.32 -8.47
CA PHE A 160 -1.10 -11.96 -7.19
C PHE A 160 -0.05 -13.01 -6.81
N ARG A 161 0.34 -13.91 -7.73
CA ARG A 161 1.34 -14.93 -7.44
C ARG A 161 2.72 -14.33 -7.19
N ALA A 162 3.17 -13.36 -7.98
CA ALA A 162 4.50 -12.78 -7.80
C ALA A 162 4.62 -12.07 -6.45
N GLU A 163 3.63 -11.26 -6.11
CA GLU A 163 3.72 -10.35 -4.97
C GLU A 163 3.26 -11.00 -3.66
N VAL A 164 2.19 -11.81 -3.66
CA VAL A 164 1.75 -12.47 -2.42
C VAL A 164 2.74 -13.56 -2.01
N VAL A 165 3.25 -14.35 -2.96
CA VAL A 165 4.24 -15.39 -2.63
C VAL A 165 5.54 -14.75 -2.15
N TRP A 166 6.07 -13.77 -2.89
CA TRP A 166 7.34 -13.15 -2.52
C TRP A 166 7.21 -12.24 -1.30
N GLY A 167 6.09 -11.54 -1.15
CA GLY A 167 5.74 -10.74 0.02
C GLY A 167 5.62 -11.60 1.28
N CYS A 168 4.87 -12.71 1.23
CA CYS A 168 4.79 -13.63 2.36
C CYS A 168 6.17 -14.18 2.75
N ILE A 169 7.00 -14.57 1.77
CA ILE A 169 8.37 -15.02 2.02
C ILE A 169 9.19 -13.92 2.69
N ALA A 170 9.19 -12.70 2.14
CA ALA A 170 9.94 -11.57 2.69
C ALA A 170 9.51 -11.25 4.13
N ALA A 171 8.21 -11.23 4.40
CA ALA A 171 7.68 -10.94 5.73
C ALA A 171 8.02 -12.02 6.75
N ILE A 172 7.98 -13.30 6.36
CA ILE A 172 8.42 -14.41 7.21
C ILE A 172 9.91 -14.29 7.50
N VAL A 173 10.74 -14.03 6.47
CA VAL A 173 12.20 -13.89 6.62
C VAL A 173 12.53 -12.74 7.57
N VAL A 174 11.91 -11.57 7.41
CA VAL A 174 12.12 -10.41 8.31
C VAL A 174 11.68 -10.72 9.74
N THR A 175 10.53 -11.38 9.92
CA THR A 175 10.03 -11.77 11.25
C THR A 175 10.98 -12.74 11.93
N VAL A 176 11.46 -13.76 11.21
CA VAL A 176 12.43 -14.73 11.71
C VAL A 176 13.75 -14.06 12.04
N MET A 177 14.27 -13.22 11.16
CA MET A 177 15.54 -12.50 11.36
C MET A 177 15.50 -11.61 12.61
N LEU A 178 14.41 -10.86 12.82
CA LEU A 178 14.22 -10.02 14.01
C LEU A 178 13.95 -10.82 15.29
N THR A 179 13.40 -12.04 15.16
CA THR A 179 13.24 -12.96 16.31
C THR A 179 14.60 -13.48 16.79
N PHE A 180 15.54 -13.76 15.88
CA PHE A 180 16.88 -14.23 16.24
C PHE A 180 17.87 -13.10 16.58
N PHE A 181 17.70 -11.92 16.00
CA PHE A 181 18.51 -10.72 16.28
C PHE A 181 17.64 -9.57 16.80
N PRO A 182 17.16 -9.66 18.05
CA PRO A 182 16.38 -8.59 18.67
C PRO A 182 17.21 -7.32 18.96
N ALA A 183 18.55 -7.40 18.87
CA ALA A 183 19.47 -6.29 19.11
C ALA A 183 19.66 -5.33 17.92
N LEU A 184 18.93 -5.54 16.81
CA LEU A 184 19.02 -4.71 15.59
C LEU A 184 17.86 -3.70 15.44
N GLY A 185 17.05 -3.53 16.47
CA GLY A 185 15.98 -2.54 16.51
C GLY A 185 15.66 -2.13 17.93
#